data_AF-A0AAG5DUB4-F1
#
_entry.id   AF-A0AAG5DUB4-F1
#
_cell.length_a   1.000
_cell.length_b   1.000
_cell.length_c   1.000
_cell.angle_alpha   90.00
_cell.angle_beta   90.00
_cell.angle_gamma   90.00
#
_symmetry.space_group_name_H-M   'P 1'
#
loop_
_entity.id
_entity.type
_entity.pdbx_description
1 polymer ?
#
loop_
_entity_poly.entity_id
_entity_poly.type
_entity_poly.pdbx_seq_one_letter_code
_entity_poly.pdbx_strand_id
1 'polypeptide(L)'
;MIFFVCATASPFTKLPQIYQYDDFSLCRRRYTEFVYCVATAKLLPDETKRLWNVISLVTSNRRNFPRDKLERGLCLNDYHVGVIDDRRVESIVSAHLAGQIYTKYGLHISTEIDSCWKNTSMVQKTTFGEMVFVCISLFLIILTIYATWKEPAAATRGVLIESFAFQQNWHRFTKASGPDSLPFLEGLRAIGMLTILVVHSQLPMIRMPVKNP
;
A
#
# COMPACT_ATOMS: atom_id res chain seq x y z
N MET A 1 33.43 20.84 -10.95
CA MET A 1 32.58 21.87 -11.58
C MET A 1 31.18 21.74 -10.99
N ILE A 2 30.91 22.50 -9.94
CA ILE A 2 29.63 22.47 -9.20
C ILE A 2 28.68 23.39 -9.94
N PHE A 3 27.65 22.84 -10.59
CA PHE A 3 26.58 23.66 -11.15
C PHE A 3 25.72 24.18 -10.01
N PHE A 4 26.00 25.43 -9.60
CA PHE A 4 25.03 26.27 -8.91
C PHE A 4 23.88 26.54 -9.88
N VAL A 5 22.78 25.80 -9.74
CA VAL A 5 21.52 26.18 -10.39
C VAL A 5 20.97 27.36 -9.58
N CYS A 6 21.05 28.55 -10.18
CA CYS A 6 20.38 29.74 -9.70
C CYS A 6 18.87 29.43 -9.62
N ALA A 7 18.31 29.38 -8.41
CA ALA A 7 16.89 29.23 -8.19
C ALA A 7 16.17 30.53 -8.58
N THR A 8 15.99 30.76 -9.88
CA THR A 8 14.94 31.66 -10.35
C THR A 8 13.62 31.05 -9.89
N ALA A 9 12.86 31.74 -9.05
CA ALA A 9 11.56 31.30 -8.56
C ALA A 9 10.69 30.86 -9.75
N SER A 10 10.58 29.54 -9.95
CA SER A 10 9.94 28.97 -11.12
C SER A 10 8.43 28.91 -10.88
N PRO A 11 7.59 29.03 -11.92
CA PRO A 11 6.12 28.94 -11.81
C PRO A 11 5.61 27.61 -11.23
N PHE A 12 6.49 26.65 -10.98
CA PHE A 12 6.20 25.34 -10.39
C PHE A 12 5.97 25.38 -8.86
N THR A 13 6.32 26.47 -8.16
CA THR A 13 6.11 26.61 -6.70
C THR A 13 4.64 26.69 -6.28
N LYS A 14 3.71 26.90 -7.22
CA LYS A 14 2.26 27.02 -6.93
C LYS A 14 1.43 25.81 -7.35
N LEU A 15 2.06 24.73 -7.80
CA LEU A 15 1.31 23.54 -8.22
C LEU A 15 0.73 22.83 -7.00
N PRO A 16 -0.50 22.31 -7.10
CA PRO A 16 -1.10 21.54 -6.03
C PRO A 16 -0.31 20.26 -5.78
N GLN A 17 -0.19 19.90 -4.50
CA GLN A 17 0.34 18.61 -4.10
C GLN A 17 -0.66 17.52 -4.48
N ILE A 18 -0.18 16.47 -5.14
CA ILE A 18 -1.00 15.34 -5.57
C ILE A 18 -1.57 14.63 -4.34
N TYR A 19 -0.72 14.32 -3.38
CA TYR A 19 -1.07 13.61 -2.14
C TYR A 19 -0.97 14.55 -0.94
N GLN A 20 -2.02 14.60 -0.12
CA GLN A 20 -1.99 15.32 1.15
C GLN A 20 -2.92 14.62 2.15
N TYR A 21 -2.37 14.13 3.25
CA TYR A 21 -3.12 13.38 4.26
C TYR A 21 -2.97 14.04 5.62
N ASP A 22 -4.09 14.16 6.33
CA ASP A 22 -4.10 14.42 7.76
C ASP A 22 -3.51 13.22 8.51
N ASP A 23 -2.95 13.46 9.71
CA ASP A 23 -2.35 12.40 10.51
C ASP A 23 -3.42 11.43 11.04
N PHE A 24 -3.50 10.28 10.39
CA PHE A 24 -4.44 9.21 10.73
C PHE A 24 -4.29 8.74 12.18
N SER A 25 -3.04 8.55 12.64
CA SER A 25 -2.76 8.03 13.97
C SER A 25 -3.18 9.02 15.04
N LEU A 26 -2.95 10.30 14.79
CA LEU A 26 -3.34 11.39 15.67
C LEU A 26 -4.87 11.57 15.70
N CYS A 27 -5.54 11.51 14.54
CA CYS A 27 -7.00 11.54 14.45
C CYS A 27 -7.64 10.46 15.34
N ARG A 28 -7.15 9.22 15.23
CA ARG A 28 -7.63 8.09 16.03
C ARG A 28 -7.36 8.24 17.52
N ARG A 29 -6.23 8.84 17.91
CA ARG A 29 -5.89 9.05 19.33
C ARG A 29 -6.70 10.19 19.95
N ARG A 30 -7.05 11.20 19.16
CA ARG A 30 -7.77 12.40 19.63
C ARG A 30 -9.26 12.15 19.80
N TYR A 31 -9.87 11.33 18.95
CA TYR A 31 -11.31 11.08 18.93
C TYR A 31 -11.63 9.60 19.17
N THR A 32 -12.50 9.31 20.13
CA THR A 32 -12.97 7.95 20.41
C THR A 32 -13.80 7.38 19.26
N GLU A 33 -14.72 8.16 18.73
CA GLU A 33 -15.51 7.86 17.52
C GLU A 33 -14.99 8.70 16.35
N PHE A 34 -13.82 8.33 15.84
CA PHE A 34 -13.20 9.01 14.71
C PHE A 34 -13.80 8.56 13.37
N VAL A 35 -13.85 9.48 12.41
CA VAL A 35 -14.14 9.23 11.00
C VAL A 35 -13.01 9.85 10.18
N TYR A 36 -12.24 8.99 9.53
CA TYR A 36 -11.17 9.39 8.62
C TYR A 36 -11.53 8.96 7.22
N CYS A 37 -11.51 9.87 6.25
CA CYS A 37 -11.85 9.56 4.86
C CYS A 37 -10.71 9.90 3.92
N VAL A 38 -10.52 9.05 2.92
CA VAL A 38 -9.68 9.32 1.75
C VAL A 38 -10.59 9.59 0.56
N ALA A 39 -10.35 10.72 -0.09
CA ALA A 39 -11.11 11.19 -1.23
C ALA A 39 -10.19 11.74 -2.32
N THR A 40 -10.60 11.53 -3.56
CA THR A 40 -9.95 12.06 -4.75
C THR A 40 -10.71 13.30 -5.25
N ALA A 41 -10.06 14.45 -5.23
CA ALA A 41 -10.52 15.70 -5.81
C ALA A 41 -10.00 15.86 -7.24
N LYS A 42 -10.89 15.82 -8.23
CA LYS A 42 -10.60 16.06 -9.65
C LYS A 42 -10.78 17.55 -9.95
N LEU A 43 -9.72 18.22 -10.39
CA LEU A 43 -9.76 19.62 -10.81
C LEU A 43 -10.57 19.74 -12.12
N LEU A 44 -11.49 20.69 -12.15
CA LEU A 44 -12.28 21.00 -13.34
C LEU A 44 -11.50 21.94 -14.27
N PRO A 45 -11.64 21.77 -15.59
CA PRO A 45 -10.94 22.61 -16.56
C PRO A 45 -11.40 24.07 -16.50
N ASP A 46 -10.46 25.00 -16.48
CA ASP A 46 -10.71 26.44 -16.54
C ASP A 46 -9.59 27.18 -17.30
N GLU A 47 -9.77 27.40 -18.60
CA GLU A 47 -8.79 28.04 -19.48
C GLU A 47 -8.50 29.50 -19.11
N THR A 48 -9.38 30.14 -18.33
CA THR A 48 -9.17 31.52 -17.86
C THR A 48 -8.05 31.61 -16.81
N LYS A 49 -7.75 30.49 -16.13
CA LYS A 49 -6.76 30.44 -15.07
C LYS A 49 -5.42 30.00 -15.63
N ARG A 50 -4.39 30.84 -15.41
CA ARG A 50 -2.99 30.49 -15.75
C ARG A 50 -2.54 29.18 -15.09
N LEU A 51 -3.03 28.87 -13.88
CA LEU A 51 -2.70 27.65 -13.16
C LEU A 51 -3.20 26.39 -13.90
N TRP A 52 -4.42 26.42 -14.44
CA TRP A 52 -4.97 25.30 -15.20
C TRP A 52 -4.13 25.00 -16.44
N ASN A 53 -3.67 26.03 -17.15
CA ASN A 53 -2.82 25.85 -18.34
C ASN A 53 -1.50 25.14 -18.01
N VAL A 54 -0.90 25.45 -16.85
CA VAL A 54 0.31 24.75 -16.38
C VAL A 54 -0.01 23.31 -15.99
N ILE A 55 -1.13 23.07 -15.28
CA ILE A 55 -1.56 21.72 -14.88
C ILE A 55 -1.83 20.86 -16.11
N SER A 56 -2.58 21.38 -17.09
CA SER A 56 -2.89 20.72 -18.35
C SER A 56 -1.61 20.36 -19.12
N LEU A 57 -0.65 21.28 -19.21
CA LEU A 57 0.64 21.02 -19.85
C LEU A 57 1.41 19.89 -19.15
N VAL A 58 1.47 19.90 -17.81
CA VAL A 58 2.19 18.87 -17.03
C VAL A 58 1.50 17.51 -17.15
N THR A 59 0.18 17.47 -17.03
CA THR A 59 -0.66 16.26 -17.12
C THR A 59 -0.65 15.66 -18.53
N SER A 60 -0.47 16.47 -19.58
CA SER A 60 -0.39 15.97 -20.96
C SER A 60 0.81 15.03 -21.20
N ASN A 61 1.88 15.18 -20.44
CA ASN A 61 3.06 14.34 -20.55
C ASN A 61 2.90 13.07 -19.70
N ARG A 62 2.80 11.90 -20.35
CA ARG A 62 2.66 10.59 -19.70
C ARG A 62 3.78 10.21 -18.73
N ARG A 63 4.94 10.87 -18.80
CA ARG A 63 6.05 10.66 -17.86
C ARG A 63 5.83 11.37 -16.52
N ASN A 64 4.92 12.33 -16.48
CA ASN A 64 4.58 13.06 -15.26
C ASN A 64 3.37 12.42 -14.60
N PHE A 65 3.33 12.50 -13.27
CA PHE A 65 2.13 12.17 -12.53
C PHE A 65 1.02 13.18 -12.88
N PRO A 66 -0.22 12.71 -13.11
CA PRO A 66 -1.36 13.60 -13.38
C PRO A 66 -1.55 14.56 -12.21
N ARG A 67 -1.64 15.86 -12.51
CA ARG A 67 -1.83 16.92 -11.50
C ARG A 67 -3.24 17.49 -11.46
N ASP A 68 -4.15 16.90 -12.23
CA ASP A 68 -5.58 17.16 -12.24
C ASP A 68 -6.35 16.30 -11.23
N LYS A 69 -5.72 15.25 -10.66
CA LYS A 69 -6.29 14.40 -9.62
C LYS A 69 -5.51 14.54 -8.32
N LEU A 70 -6.18 14.95 -7.27
CA LEU A 70 -5.59 15.26 -5.97
C LEU A 70 -6.18 14.34 -4.91
N GLU A 71 -5.37 13.51 -4.28
CA GLU A 71 -5.81 12.60 -3.23
C GLU A 71 -5.65 13.26 -1.85
N ARG A 72 -6.70 13.17 -1.04
CA ARG A 72 -6.81 13.84 0.26
C ARG A 72 -7.26 12.89 1.34
N GLY A 73 -6.47 12.78 2.40
CA GLY A 73 -6.87 12.12 3.65
C GLY A 73 -7.32 13.15 4.68
N LEU A 74 -8.53 13.00 5.21
CA LEU A 74 -9.16 13.98 6.09
C LEU A 74 -9.59 13.33 7.41
N CYS A 75 -9.21 13.94 8.52
CA CYS A 75 -9.82 13.65 9.82
C CYS A 75 -11.10 14.50 9.97
N LEU A 76 -12.27 13.93 9.70
CA LEU A 76 -13.50 14.74 9.64
C LEU A 76 -13.88 15.37 10.98
N ASN A 77 -13.52 14.73 12.09
CA ASN A 77 -13.77 15.22 13.43
C ASN A 77 -13.00 16.51 13.78
N ASP A 78 -11.89 16.81 13.07
CA ASP A 78 -11.16 18.09 13.25
C ASP A 78 -11.96 19.27 12.65
N TYR A 79 -12.82 19.02 11.65
CA TYR A 79 -13.55 20.06 10.91
C TYR A 79 -15.03 20.12 11.27
N HIS A 80 -15.63 19.01 11.68
CA HIS A 80 -17.06 18.90 11.97
C HIS A 80 -17.31 18.07 13.23
N VAL A 81 -18.06 18.64 14.18
CA VAL A 81 -18.43 17.97 15.44
C VAL A 81 -19.59 17.00 15.19
N GLY A 82 -19.48 15.77 15.68
CA GLY A 82 -20.57 14.78 15.66
C GLY A 82 -20.78 14.07 14.32
N VAL A 83 -19.75 13.95 13.49
CA VAL A 83 -19.82 13.16 12.24
C VAL A 83 -19.85 11.67 12.58
N ILE A 84 -21.04 11.07 12.55
CA ILE A 84 -21.25 9.64 12.82
C ILE A 84 -21.97 8.96 11.64
N ASP A 85 -22.83 9.71 10.93
CA ASP A 85 -23.71 9.23 9.85
C ASP A 85 -23.04 9.27 8.47
N ASP A 86 -22.97 8.11 7.80
CA ASP A 86 -22.38 7.95 6.47
C ASP A 86 -23.05 8.80 5.39
N ARG A 87 -24.36 9.07 5.49
CA ARG A 87 -25.08 9.83 4.44
C ARG A 87 -24.62 11.28 4.34
N ARG A 88 -24.10 11.85 5.43
CA ARG A 88 -23.64 13.25 5.46
C ARG A 88 -22.15 13.39 5.21
N VAL A 89 -21.39 12.31 5.37
CA VAL A 89 -19.93 12.30 5.17
C VAL A 89 -19.60 12.78 3.76
N GLU A 90 -20.33 12.33 2.74
CA GLU A 90 -20.06 12.73 1.36
C GLU A 90 -20.19 14.23 1.12
N SER A 91 -21.29 14.82 1.58
CA SER A 91 -21.55 16.26 1.45
C SER A 91 -20.53 17.08 2.23
N ILE A 92 -20.18 16.65 3.44
CA ILE A 92 -19.20 17.32 4.29
C ILE A 92 -17.81 17.33 3.65
N VAL A 93 -17.32 16.17 3.22
CA VAL A 93 -16.01 16.04 2.57
C VAL A 93 -15.96 16.88 1.30
N SER A 94 -16.99 16.77 0.45
CA SER A 94 -17.05 17.49 -0.82
C SER A 94 -17.06 19.01 -0.62
N ALA A 95 -17.88 19.52 0.31
CA ALA A 95 -17.95 20.94 0.62
C ALA A 95 -16.63 21.48 1.20
N HIS A 96 -16.02 20.73 2.13
CA HIS A 96 -14.75 21.13 2.75
C HIS A 96 -13.62 21.20 1.71
N LEU A 97 -13.46 20.15 0.89
CA LEU A 97 -12.44 20.10 -0.15
C LEU A 97 -12.67 21.17 -1.22
N ALA A 98 -13.91 21.38 -1.64
CA ALA A 98 -14.25 22.41 -2.62
C ALA A 98 -13.88 23.80 -2.12
N GLY A 99 -14.21 24.13 -0.86
CA GLY A 99 -13.81 25.38 -0.23
C GLY A 99 -12.30 25.52 -0.11
N GLN A 100 -11.61 24.50 0.38
CA GLN A 100 -10.15 24.54 0.60
C GLN A 100 -9.37 24.69 -0.72
N ILE A 101 -9.72 23.93 -1.75
CA ILE A 101 -9.03 23.98 -3.05
C ILE A 101 -9.36 25.27 -3.78
N TYR A 102 -10.61 25.72 -3.75
CA TYR A 102 -11.01 26.98 -4.38
C TYR A 102 -10.32 28.18 -3.73
N THR A 103 -10.26 28.25 -2.40
CA THR A 103 -9.57 29.35 -1.70
C THR A 103 -8.07 29.38 -1.96
N LYS A 104 -7.42 28.22 -2.08
CA LYS A 104 -5.96 28.13 -2.29
C LYS A 104 -5.53 28.29 -3.75
N TYR A 105 -6.32 27.78 -4.69
CA TYR A 105 -5.93 27.67 -6.11
C TYR A 105 -6.90 28.35 -7.08
N GLY A 106 -8.10 28.72 -6.63
CA GLY A 106 -9.12 29.37 -7.47
C GLY A 106 -9.70 28.45 -8.56
N LEU A 107 -9.65 27.13 -8.35
CA LEU A 107 -10.16 26.12 -9.27
C LEU A 107 -11.31 25.35 -8.64
N HIS A 108 -12.32 25.02 -9.45
CA HIS A 108 -13.41 24.14 -9.04
C HIS A 108 -12.98 22.68 -9.09
N ILE A 109 -13.63 21.84 -8.28
CA ILE A 109 -13.36 20.40 -8.22
C ILE A 109 -14.64 19.58 -8.28
N SER A 110 -14.47 18.32 -8.66
CA SER A 110 -15.41 17.23 -8.41
C SER A 110 -14.75 16.24 -7.45
N THR A 111 -15.45 15.88 -6.37
CA THR A 111 -14.92 15.02 -5.30
C THR A 111 -15.51 13.62 -5.44
N GLU A 112 -14.66 12.60 -5.34
CA GLU A 112 -15.02 11.19 -5.29
C GLU A 112 -14.43 10.60 -4.00
N ILE A 113 -15.23 9.90 -3.20
CA ILE A 113 -14.75 9.30 -1.94
C ILE A 113 -14.31 7.88 -2.22
N ASP A 114 -13.06 7.58 -1.88
CA ASP A 114 -12.46 6.27 -2.12
C ASP A 114 -12.77 5.32 -0.95
N SER A 115 -12.52 5.77 0.28
CA SER A 115 -12.81 4.98 1.48
C SER A 115 -12.90 5.83 2.74
N CYS A 116 -13.69 5.37 3.71
CA CYS A 116 -13.81 5.96 5.04
C CYS A 116 -13.63 4.90 6.12
N TRP A 117 -12.81 5.22 7.12
CA TRP A 117 -12.56 4.38 8.28
C TRP A 117 -13.18 4.99 9.53
N LYS A 118 -13.83 4.11 10.29
CA LYS A 118 -14.39 4.37 11.61
C LYS A 118 -13.83 3.40 12.64
N ASN A 119 -14.07 3.66 13.91
CA ASN A 119 -13.67 2.77 15.00
C ASN A 119 -14.18 1.32 14.80
N THR A 120 -15.43 1.15 14.36
CA THR A 120 -16.04 -0.16 14.09
C THR A 120 -15.46 -0.89 12.88
N SER A 121 -14.90 -0.16 11.90
CA SER A 121 -14.28 -0.76 10.70
C SER A 121 -12.89 -1.34 10.95
N MET A 122 -12.22 -0.88 12.02
CA MET A 122 -10.91 -1.38 12.46
C MET A 122 -10.99 -2.70 13.22
N VAL A 123 -12.19 -3.13 13.61
CA VAL A 123 -12.43 -4.52 14.00
C VAL A 123 -12.39 -5.33 12.71
N GLN A 124 -11.16 -5.66 12.29
CA GLN A 124 -10.83 -6.46 11.12
C GLN A 124 -11.85 -7.60 11.01
N LYS A 125 -12.76 -7.51 10.03
CA LYS A 125 -13.64 -8.63 9.72
C LYS A 125 -12.73 -9.68 9.09
N THR A 126 -12.36 -10.70 9.86
CA THR A 126 -11.62 -11.86 9.37
C THR A 126 -12.30 -12.34 8.10
N THR A 127 -11.62 -12.16 6.97
CA THR A 127 -12.21 -12.53 5.68
C THR A 127 -12.24 -14.04 5.56
N PHE A 128 -13.16 -14.58 4.78
CA PHE A 128 -13.25 -16.01 4.53
C PHE A 128 -11.90 -16.59 4.02
N GLY A 129 -11.20 -15.83 3.17
CA GLY A 129 -9.88 -16.21 2.66
C GLY A 129 -8.81 -16.29 3.75
N GLU A 130 -8.79 -15.33 4.68
CA GLU A 130 -7.86 -15.35 5.82
C GLU A 130 -8.11 -16.56 6.73
N MET A 131 -9.38 -16.90 6.99
CA MET A 131 -9.73 -18.08 7.80
C MET A 131 -9.27 -19.38 7.13
N VAL A 132 -9.52 -19.53 5.82
CA VAL A 132 -9.08 -20.71 5.05
C VAL A 132 -7.55 -20.84 5.08
N PHE A 133 -6.83 -19.72 4.89
CA PHE A 133 -5.37 -19.70 4.93
C PHE A 133 -4.81 -20.14 6.28
N VAL A 134 -5.39 -19.65 7.39
CA VAL A 134 -5.01 -20.04 8.74
C VAL A 134 -5.27 -21.53 8.98
N CYS A 135 -6.43 -22.05 8.56
CA CYS A 135 -6.75 -23.47 8.68
C CYS A 135 -5.77 -24.37 7.92
N ILE A 136 -5.45 -24.03 6.67
CA ILE A 136 -4.48 -24.79 5.86
C ILE A 136 -3.09 -24.74 6.51
N SER A 137 -2.67 -23.57 6.98
CA SER A 137 -1.37 -23.40 7.62
C SER A 137 -1.25 -24.24 8.91
N LEU A 138 -2.27 -24.21 9.77
CA LEU A 138 -2.31 -25.03 10.98
C LEU A 138 -2.34 -26.53 10.65
N PHE A 139 -3.10 -26.94 9.64
CA PHE A 139 -3.14 -28.33 9.20
C PHE A 139 -1.76 -28.83 8.73
N LEU A 140 -1.04 -28.03 7.93
CA LEU A 140 0.31 -28.37 7.49
C LEU A 140 1.30 -28.43 8.66
N ILE A 141 1.22 -27.50 9.63
CA ILE A 141 2.07 -27.52 10.84
C ILE A 141 1.79 -28.77 11.68
N ILE A 142 0.53 -29.16 11.84
CA ILE A 142 0.17 -30.38 12.59
C ILE A 142 0.70 -31.62 11.87
N LEU A 143 0.57 -31.69 10.54
CA LEU A 143 1.11 -32.80 9.75
C LEU A 143 2.64 -32.91 9.86
N THR A 144 3.38 -31.80 9.83
CA THR A 144 4.84 -31.84 9.98
C THR A 144 5.26 -32.25 11.39
N ILE A 145 4.58 -31.75 12.43
CA ILE A 145 4.82 -32.17 13.83
C ILE A 145 4.51 -33.67 13.98
N TYR A 146 3.36 -34.13 13.50
CA TYR A 146 2.96 -35.54 13.56
C TYR A 146 3.96 -36.45 12.84
N ALA A 147 4.37 -36.10 11.62
CA ALA A 147 5.35 -36.86 10.86
C ALA A 147 6.71 -36.95 11.60
N THR A 148 7.17 -35.83 12.17
CA THR A 148 8.43 -35.78 12.95
C THR A 148 8.36 -36.65 14.21
N TRP A 149 7.21 -36.73 14.87
CA TRP A 149 7.04 -37.52 16.11
C TRP A 149 6.85 -39.02 15.84
N LYS A 150 6.24 -39.38 14.70
CA LYS A 150 6.07 -40.78 14.28
C LYS A 150 7.35 -41.40 13.69
N GLU A 151 8.30 -40.56 13.30
CA GLU A 151 9.59 -40.93 12.70
C GLU A 151 10.39 -41.97 13.53
N PRO A 152 10.55 -41.84 14.87
CA PRO A 152 11.23 -42.86 15.68
C PRO A 152 10.42 -44.14 15.94
N ALA A 153 9.11 -44.17 15.64
CA ALA A 153 8.19 -45.25 16.05
C ALA A 153 7.61 -46.08 14.89
N ALA A 154 7.83 -45.68 13.63
CA ALA A 154 7.23 -46.33 12.48
C ALA A 154 8.20 -47.33 11.80
N ALA A 155 8.00 -48.63 12.06
CA ALA A 155 8.67 -49.72 11.33
C ALA A 155 8.21 -49.86 9.87
N THR A 156 7.14 -49.17 9.47
CA THR A 156 6.55 -49.20 8.12
C THR A 156 6.63 -47.82 7.49
N ARG A 157 7.45 -47.70 6.43
CA ARG A 157 7.68 -46.47 5.65
C ARG A 157 6.45 -46.15 4.77
N GLY A 158 5.59 -45.26 5.26
CA GLY A 158 4.52 -44.66 4.44
C GLY A 158 5.05 -43.46 3.66
N VAL A 159 4.77 -43.40 2.35
CA VAL A 159 5.18 -42.30 1.43
C VAL A 159 4.75 -40.90 1.93
N LEU A 160 3.59 -40.83 2.59
CA LEU A 160 3.08 -39.59 3.22
C LEU A 160 3.91 -39.15 4.43
N ILE A 161 4.47 -40.08 5.20
CA ILE A 161 5.26 -39.75 6.40
C ILE A 161 6.64 -39.24 5.98
N GLU A 162 7.25 -39.84 4.95
CA GLU A 162 8.55 -39.38 4.43
C GLU A 162 8.48 -37.98 3.79
N SER A 163 7.36 -37.64 3.14
CA SER A 163 7.21 -36.37 2.44
C SER A 163 7.20 -35.15 3.39
N PHE A 164 6.75 -35.32 4.63
CA PHE A 164 6.61 -34.25 5.63
C PHE A 164 7.62 -34.34 6.79
N ALA A 165 8.49 -35.36 6.80
CA ALA A 165 9.54 -35.52 7.81
C ALA A 165 10.67 -34.48 7.61
N PHE A 166 10.69 -33.45 8.45
CA PHE A 166 11.62 -32.32 8.32
C PHE A 166 13.08 -32.76 8.52
N GLN A 167 13.37 -33.64 9.49
CA GLN A 167 14.74 -34.08 9.75
C GLN A 167 15.35 -34.85 8.59
N GLN A 168 14.59 -35.77 7.98
CA GLN A 168 15.10 -36.53 6.84
C GLN A 168 15.23 -35.68 5.57
N ASN A 169 14.29 -34.76 5.32
CA ASN A 169 14.40 -33.81 4.21
C ASN A 169 15.59 -32.86 4.41
N TRP A 170 15.80 -32.34 5.62
CA TRP A 170 16.95 -31.51 5.96
C TRP A 170 18.28 -32.25 5.82
N HIS A 171 18.33 -33.51 6.27
CA HIS A 171 19.49 -34.37 6.09
C HIS A 171 19.75 -34.67 4.60
N ARG A 172 18.70 -34.84 3.77
CA ARG A 172 18.84 -35.00 2.32
C ARG A 172 19.34 -33.71 1.64
N PHE A 173 18.91 -32.54 2.11
CA PHE A 173 19.41 -31.25 1.62
C PHE A 173 20.87 -30.97 2.02
N THR A 174 21.32 -31.49 3.16
CA THR A 174 22.69 -31.26 3.68
C THR A 174 23.68 -32.35 3.28
N LYS A 175 23.22 -33.49 2.78
CA LYS A 175 24.09 -34.46 2.12
C LYS A 175 24.55 -33.88 0.78
N ALA A 176 25.85 -33.58 0.67
CA ALA A 176 26.46 -33.17 -0.58
C ALA A 176 26.21 -34.25 -1.66
N SER A 177 25.53 -33.88 -2.75
CA SER A 177 25.56 -34.66 -3.98
C SER A 177 27.01 -34.83 -4.43
N GLY A 178 27.35 -36.02 -4.93
CA GLY A 178 28.70 -36.34 -5.40
C GLY A 178 29.23 -35.36 -6.46
N PRO A 179 30.53 -35.45 -6.79
CA PRO A 179 31.33 -34.39 -7.43
C PRO A 179 30.81 -33.81 -8.77
N ASP A 180 29.81 -34.42 -9.41
CA ASP A 180 29.39 -34.09 -10.78
C ASP A 180 28.04 -33.36 -10.90
N SER A 181 27.38 -33.00 -9.80
CA SER A 181 26.27 -32.03 -9.86
C SER A 181 26.22 -31.21 -8.57
N LEU A 182 26.25 -29.89 -8.71
CA LEU A 182 26.19 -28.93 -7.61
C LEU A 182 24.77 -28.35 -7.49
N PRO A 183 23.77 -29.10 -6.97
CA PRO A 183 22.39 -28.63 -6.84
C PRO A 183 22.26 -27.42 -5.91
N PHE A 184 23.25 -27.20 -5.04
CA PHE A 184 23.36 -25.98 -4.23
C PHE A 184 23.42 -24.71 -5.09
N LEU A 185 24.07 -24.75 -6.26
CA LEU A 185 24.12 -23.60 -7.18
C LEU A 185 22.75 -23.30 -7.80
N GLU A 186 21.91 -24.31 -8.01
CA GLU A 186 20.53 -24.12 -8.48
C GLU A 186 19.64 -23.54 -7.39
N GLY A 187 19.81 -23.98 -6.13
CA GLY A 187 19.13 -23.38 -4.98
C GLY A 187 19.52 -21.92 -4.76
N LEU A 188 20.81 -21.60 -4.85
CA LEU A 188 21.31 -20.22 -4.79
C LEU A 188 20.74 -19.37 -5.93
N ARG A 189 20.66 -19.93 -7.14
CA ARG A 189 20.06 -19.27 -8.30
C ARG A 189 18.57 -19.00 -8.08
N ALA A 190 17.82 -19.95 -7.53
CA ALA A 190 16.40 -19.77 -7.23
C ALA A 190 16.18 -18.66 -6.18
N ILE A 191 16.97 -18.65 -5.09
CA ILE A 191 16.90 -17.61 -4.05
C ILE A 191 17.30 -16.24 -4.62
N GLY A 192 18.34 -16.19 -5.46
CA GLY A 192 18.76 -14.98 -6.17
C GLY A 192 17.66 -14.43 -7.08
N MET A 193 17.00 -15.29 -7.87
CA MET A 193 15.89 -14.88 -8.73
C MET A 193 14.69 -14.40 -7.92
N LEU A 194 14.36 -15.06 -6.80
CA LEU A 194 13.27 -14.65 -5.92
C LEU A 194 13.52 -13.29 -5.27
N THR A 195 14.74 -13.07 -4.75
CA THR A 195 15.11 -11.78 -4.16
C THR A 195 15.09 -10.65 -5.18
N ILE A 196 15.60 -10.88 -6.38
CA ILE A 196 15.52 -9.93 -7.50
C ILE A 196 14.06 -9.61 -7.82
N LEU A 197 13.19 -10.62 -7.92
CA LEU A 197 11.77 -10.43 -8.20
C LEU A 197 11.07 -9.60 -7.12
N VAL A 198 11.33 -9.89 -5.84
CA VAL A 198 10.78 -9.14 -4.71
C VAL A 198 11.24 -7.68 -4.76
N VAL A 199 12.54 -7.41 -4.97
CA VAL A 199 13.06 -6.04 -5.07
C VAL A 199 12.42 -5.29 -6.25
N HIS A 200 12.30 -5.92 -7.42
CA HIS A 200 11.65 -5.30 -8.57
C HIS A 200 10.15 -5.07 -8.37
N SER A 201 9.47 -5.91 -7.60
CA SER A 201 8.07 -5.69 -7.23
C SER A 201 7.87 -4.51 -6.28
N GLN A 202 8.88 -4.18 -5.45
CA GLN A 202 8.80 -3.09 -4.46
C GLN A 202 9.35 -1.75 -4.98
N LEU A 203 10.17 -1.74 -6.02
CA LEU A 203 10.68 -0.52 -6.66
C LEU A 203 9.60 0.52 -7.06
N PRO A 204 8.41 0.12 -7.59
CA PRO A 204 7.33 1.05 -7.88
C PRO A 204 6.75 1.73 -6.64
N MET A 205 6.65 1.02 -5.50
CA MET A 205 6.18 1.60 -4.24
C MET A 205 7.19 2.61 -3.68
N ILE A 206 8.48 2.33 -3.79
CA ILE A 206 9.55 3.23 -3.30
C ILE A 206 9.70 4.49 -4.18
N ARG A 207 9.42 4.38 -5.48
CA ARG A 207 9.51 5.51 -6.44
C ARG A 207 8.25 6.38 -6.48
N MET A 208 7.24 6.10 -5.66
CA MET A 208 6.07 6.99 -5.54
C MET A 208 6.53 8.27 -4.83
N PRO A 209 6.48 9.46 -5.47
CA PRO A 209 7.01 10.68 -4.87
C PRO A 209 6.12 11.12 -3.71
N VAL A 210 6.60 10.88 -2.49
CA VAL A 210 5.88 11.21 -1.24
C VAL A 210 5.83 12.73 -1.00
N LYS A 211 6.76 13.51 -1.60
CA LYS A 211 6.74 14.98 -1.60
C LYS A 211 7.34 15.55 -2.89
N ASN A 212 6.83 16.70 -3.31
CA ASN A 212 7.36 17.48 -4.42
C ASN A 212 8.75 18.05 -4.04
N PRO A 213 9.76 18.03 -4.94
CA PRO A 213 10.96 18.84 -4.78
C PRO A 213 10.66 20.34 -4.82
#